data_AF-A0A969J3N4-F1
#
_entry.id   AF-A0A969J3N4-F1
#
_cell.length_a   1.000
_cell.length_b   1.000
_cell.length_c   1.000
_cell.angle_alpha   90.00
_cell.angle_beta   90.00
_cell.angle_gamma   90.00
#
_symmetry.space_group_name_H-M   'P 1'
#
loop_
_entity.id
_entity.type
_entity.pdbx_description
1 polymer ?
#
loop_
_entity_poly.entity_id
_entity_poly.type
_entity_poly.pdbx_seq_one_letter_code
_entity_poly.pdbx_strand_id
1 'polypeptide(L)'
;MCAERTIEPALFGVIIPPNSSHCGLRLSAIQIPERCALLGILRQERIIPISDNPSVYVGDVVLAIALHPMLVPALNVALKRSHPVYYSLNNCLLKTPVTQKCCRLF
;
A
#
# COMPACT_ATOMS: atom_id res chain seq x y z
N MET A 1 24.63 32.22 -3.98
CA MET A 1 24.84 30.86 -3.46
C MET A 1 23.49 30.31 -3.04
N CYS A 2 22.83 29.56 -3.92
CA CYS A 2 21.55 28.93 -3.59
C CYS A 2 21.86 27.70 -2.73
N ALA A 3 21.46 27.72 -1.47
CA ALA A 3 21.49 26.52 -0.64
C ALA A 3 20.52 25.51 -1.27
N GLU A 4 21.05 24.54 -2.00
CA GLU A 4 20.30 23.34 -2.36
C GLU A 4 19.85 22.73 -1.02
N ARG A 5 18.56 22.87 -0.70
CA ARG A 5 17.97 22.19 0.43
C ARG A 5 18.06 20.70 0.12
N THR A 6 19.09 20.03 0.63
CA THR A 6 19.22 18.58 0.57
C THR A 6 18.06 18.01 1.37
N ILE A 7 17.00 17.61 0.67
CA ILE A 7 15.87 16.93 1.28
C ILE A 7 16.25 15.46 1.34
N GLU A 8 16.41 14.92 2.54
CA GLU A 8 16.65 13.50 2.73
C GLU A 8 15.31 12.74 2.56
N PRO A 9 15.20 11.88 1.53
CA PRO A 9 13.99 11.08 1.36
C PRO A 9 13.93 9.98 2.42
N ALA A 10 12.72 9.66 2.87
CA ALA A 10 12.49 8.59 3.83
C ALA A 10 11.96 7.34 3.11
N LEU A 11 12.70 6.25 3.17
CA LEU A 11 12.24 4.93 2.75
C LEU A 11 11.35 4.33 3.85
N PHE A 12 10.22 3.75 3.46
CA PHE A 12 9.25 3.21 4.39
C PHE A 12 8.62 1.92 3.88
N GLY A 13 8.41 0.96 4.79
CA GLY A 13 7.77 -0.32 4.51
C GLY A 13 6.51 -0.50 5.36
N VAL A 14 5.39 -0.85 4.73
CA VAL A 14 4.12 -1.11 5.42
C VAL A 14 3.65 -2.53 5.17
N ILE A 15 3.47 -3.27 6.26
CA ILE A 15 2.80 -4.58 6.20
C ILE A 15 1.30 -4.35 5.98
N ILE A 16 0.76 -5.01 4.95
CA ILE A 16 -0.66 -4.94 4.60
C ILE A 16 -1.47 -5.81 5.57
N PRO A 17 -2.36 -5.20 6.38
CA PRO A 17 -3.16 -5.94 7.34
C PRO A 17 -4.26 -6.75 6.63
N PRO A 18 -4.81 -7.79 7.29
CA PRO A 18 -5.85 -8.65 6.71
C PRO A 18 -7.15 -7.91 6.32
N ASN A 19 -7.43 -6.78 6.95
CA ASN A 19 -8.59 -5.93 6.70
C ASN A 19 -8.27 -4.70 5.82
N SER A 20 -7.14 -4.73 5.09
CA SER A 20 -6.76 -3.64 4.20
C SER A 20 -7.74 -3.50 3.04
N SER A 21 -8.08 -2.26 2.69
CA SER A 21 -8.85 -1.95 1.48
C SER A 21 -8.07 -2.19 0.18
N HIS A 22 -6.76 -2.40 0.27
CA HIS A 22 -5.87 -2.49 -0.89
C HIS A 22 -5.65 -3.91 -1.39
N CYS A 23 -6.12 -4.91 -0.66
CA CYS A 23 -5.99 -6.30 -1.05
C CYS A 23 -6.74 -6.58 -2.36
N GLY A 24 -6.06 -7.24 -3.30
CA GLY A 24 -6.58 -7.54 -4.64
C GLY A 24 -6.41 -6.39 -5.65
N LEU A 25 -6.04 -5.18 -5.22
CA LEU A 25 -5.68 -4.10 -6.13
C LEU A 25 -4.26 -4.29 -6.67
N ARG A 26 -4.03 -3.79 -7.89
CA ARG A 26 -2.68 -3.64 -8.43
C ARG A 26 -1.96 -2.51 -7.70
N LEU A 27 -0.65 -2.65 -7.48
CA LEU A 27 0.17 -1.64 -6.81
C LEU A 27 0.06 -0.27 -7.49
N SER A 28 -0.04 -0.22 -8.82
CA SER A 28 -0.21 1.02 -9.59
C SER A 28 -1.56 1.72 -9.37
N ALA A 29 -2.58 1.02 -8.85
CA ALA A 29 -3.91 1.57 -8.60
C ALA A 29 -4.05 2.19 -7.20
N ILE A 30 -3.05 2.01 -6.33
CA ILE A 30 -3.06 2.55 -4.97
C ILE A 30 -2.77 4.05 -5.05
N GLN A 31 -3.71 4.86 -4.58
CA GLN A 31 -3.54 6.29 -4.47
C GLN A 31 -2.66 6.63 -3.26
N ILE A 32 -1.56 7.32 -3.52
CA ILE A 32 -0.63 7.82 -2.52
C ILE A 32 -0.63 9.35 -2.51
N PRO A 33 -0.23 9.99 -1.40
CA PRO A 33 -0.08 11.44 -1.34
C PRO A 33 0.93 11.96 -2.37
N GLU A 34 0.77 13.22 -2.77
CA GLU A 34 1.77 13.90 -3.60
C GLU A 34 3.16 13.85 -2.95
N ARG A 35 4.21 13.83 -3.78
CA ARG A 35 5.62 13.73 -3.35
C ARG A 35 5.97 12.43 -2.60
N CYS A 36 5.16 11.40 -2.77
CA CYS A 36 5.50 10.02 -2.40
C CYS A 36 5.55 9.16 -3.67
N ALA A 37 6.30 8.06 -3.63
CA ALA A 37 6.33 7.07 -4.70
C ALA A 37 6.30 5.65 -4.14
N LEU A 38 5.65 4.74 -4.87
CA LEU A 38 5.67 3.31 -4.60
C LEU A 38 6.83 2.68 -5.37
N LEU A 39 7.65 1.89 -4.68
CA LEU A 39 8.81 1.22 -5.29
C LEU A 39 8.47 -0.22 -5.67
N GLY A 40 7.66 -0.89 -4.86
CA GLY A 40 7.35 -2.30 -5.05
C GLY A 40 6.71 -2.92 -3.81
N ILE A 41 6.69 -4.26 -3.80
CA ILE A 41 6.31 -5.05 -2.63
C ILE A 41 7.39 -6.06 -2.29
N LEU A 42 7.56 -6.35 -1.01
CA LEU A 42 8.33 -7.49 -0.54
C LEU A 42 7.35 -8.61 -0.20
N ARG A 43 7.49 -9.74 -0.88
CA ARG A 43 6.70 -10.96 -0.68
C ARG A 43 7.64 -12.15 -0.59
N GLN A 44 7.54 -12.94 0.48
CA GLN A 44 8.39 -14.13 0.67
C GLN A 44 9.89 -13.83 0.47
N GLU A 45 10.38 -12.74 1.06
CA GLU A 45 11.78 -12.27 0.96
C GLU A 45 12.23 -11.85 -0.46
N ARG A 46 11.31 -11.79 -1.43
CA ARG A 46 11.57 -11.30 -2.79
C ARG A 46 10.98 -9.92 -2.98
N ILE A 47 11.79 -9.01 -3.50
CA ILE A 47 11.35 -7.69 -3.90
C ILE A 47 10.75 -7.81 -5.30
N ILE A 48 9.46 -7.48 -5.41
CA ILE A 48 8.74 -7.38 -6.68
C ILE A 48 8.60 -5.89 -7.00
N PRO A 49 9.27 -5.38 -8.03
CA PRO A 49 9.26 -3.97 -8.38
C PRO A 49 7.88 -3.54 -8.88
N ILE A 50 7.59 -2.24 -8.79
CA ILE A 50 6.35 -1.65 -9.31
C ILE A 50 6.18 -1.84 -10.83
N SER A 51 7.28 -2.00 -11.58
CA SER A 51 7.25 -2.28 -13.02
C SER A 51 6.47 -3.52 -13.37
N ASP A 52 6.49 -4.54 -12.51
CA ASP A 52 5.80 -5.81 -12.71
C ASP A 52 4.31 -5.72 -12.35
N ASN A 53 3.90 -4.56 -11.84
CA ASN A 53 2.56 -4.20 -11.40
C ASN A 53 1.85 -5.29 -10.59
N PRO A 54 2.44 -5.75 -9.48
CA PRO A 54 1.89 -6.86 -8.71
C PRO A 54 0.57 -6.49 -8.05
N SER A 55 -0.30 -7.48 -7.89
CA SER A 55 -1.46 -7.37 -7.00
C SER A 55 -1.02 -7.48 -5.55
N VAL A 56 -1.58 -6.64 -4.69
CA VAL A 56 -1.31 -6.61 -3.24
C VAL A 56 -2.14 -7.66 -2.52
N TYR A 57 -1.53 -8.40 -1.60
CA TYR A 57 -2.18 -9.37 -0.73
C TYR A 57 -1.86 -9.11 0.75
N VAL A 58 -2.64 -9.78 1.60
CA VAL A 58 -2.44 -9.77 3.06
C VAL A 58 -1.05 -10.30 3.39
N GLY A 59 -0.33 -9.58 4.26
CA GLY A 59 1.02 -9.95 4.68
C GLY A 59 2.14 -9.49 3.75
N ASP A 60 1.82 -8.95 2.56
CA ASP A 60 2.83 -8.28 1.75
C ASP A 60 3.33 -7.01 2.46
N VAL A 61 4.59 -6.67 2.23
CA VAL A 61 5.15 -5.39 2.69
C VAL A 61 5.26 -4.45 1.49
N VAL A 62 4.46 -3.40 1.48
CA VAL A 62 4.53 -2.35 0.45
C VAL A 62 5.72 -1.44 0.75
N LEU A 63 6.62 -1.31 -0.22
CA LEU A 63 7.78 -0.45 -0.17
C LEU A 63 7.47 0.87 -0.85
N ALA A 64 7.62 1.96 -0.11
CA ALA A 64 7.35 3.30 -0.58
C ALA A 64 8.44 4.27 -0.13
N ILE A 65 8.56 5.39 -0.84
CA ILE A 65 9.49 6.47 -0.52
C ILE A 65 8.70 7.77 -0.39
N ALA A 66 8.93 8.49 0.71
CA ALA A 66 8.43 9.84 0.90
C ALA A 66 9.58 10.80 0.59
N LEU A 67 9.38 11.73 -0.36
CA LEU A 67 10.40 12.73 -0.65
C LEU A 67 10.66 13.65 0.54
N HIS A 68 9.68 13.81 1.44
CA HIS A 68 9.85 14.53 2.69
C HIS A 68 9.50 13.64 3.89
N PRO A 69 10.33 13.60 4.95
CA PRO A 69 10.05 12.81 6.16
C PRO A 69 8.71 13.15 6.84
N MET A 70 8.24 14.40 6.71
CA MET A 70 6.96 14.85 7.25
C MET A 70 5.73 14.17 6.60
N LEU A 71 5.89 13.56 5.42
CA LEU A 71 4.81 12.86 4.71
C LEU A 71 4.67 11.40 5.13
N VAL A 72 5.63 10.85 5.89
CA VAL A 72 5.60 9.45 6.34
C VAL A 72 4.31 9.10 7.09
N PRO A 73 3.77 9.92 8.01
CA PRO A 73 2.50 9.60 8.68
C PRO A 73 1.32 9.56 7.71
N ALA A 74 1.25 10.51 6.76
CA ALA A 74 0.18 10.56 5.77
C ALA A 74 0.22 9.34 4.83
N LEU A 75 1.42 8.95 4.39
CA LEU A 75 1.65 7.76 3.57
C LEU A 75 1.27 6.49 4.33
N ASN A 76 1.61 6.40 5.62
CA ASN A 76 1.25 5.29 6.48
C ASN A 76 -0.27 5.16 6.62
N VAL A 77 -0.99 6.27 6.84
CA VAL A 77 -2.46 6.28 6.89
C VAL A 77 -3.07 5.86 5.55
N ALA A 78 -2.52 6.35 4.42
CA ALA A 78 -2.99 5.98 3.09
C ALA A 78 -2.83 4.48 2.81
N LEU A 79 -1.68 3.89 3.15
CA LEU A 79 -1.37 2.48 2.93
C LEU A 79 -2.05 1.55 3.95
N LYS A 80 -2.28 2.00 5.19
CA LYS A 80 -3.01 1.25 6.21
C LYS A 80 -4.51 1.51 6.20
N ARG A 81 -5.04 2.08 5.12
CA ARG A 81 -6.49 2.27 4.98
C ARG A 81 -7.17 0.90 5.09
N SER A 82 -7.96 0.77 6.15
CA SER A 82 -8.73 -0.43 6.46
C SER A 82 -10.20 -0.12 6.33
N HIS A 83 -10.98 -1.13 5.98
CA HIS A 83 -12.42 -1.03 6.12
C HIS A 83 -12.81 -1.29 7.58
N PRO A 84 -13.81 -0.58 8.12
CA PRO A 84 -14.41 -0.98 9.38
C PRO A 84 -14.92 -2.41 9.20
N VAL A 85 -14.40 -3.33 10.01
CA VAL A 85 -14.73 -4.75 9.93
C VAL A 85 -16.15 -4.92 10.49
N TYR A 86 -17.17 -4.56 9.71
CA TYR A 86 -18.48 -5.18 9.86
C TYR A 86 -18.34 -6.59 9.28
N TYR A 87 -17.87 -7.50 10.13
CA TYR A 87 -17.73 -8.91 9.81
C TYR A 87 -19.07 -9.46 9.32
N SER A 88 -19.22 -9.57 8.00
CA SER A 88 -20.18 -10.49 7.40
C SER A 88 -19.42 -11.37 6.43
N LEU A 89 -19.45 -12.66 6.70
CA LEU A 89 -18.65 -13.71 6.05
C LEU A 89 -18.87 -13.85 4.54
N ASN A 90 -19.73 -13.07 3.89
CA ASN A 90 -20.11 -13.32 2.50
C ASN A 90 -20.36 -12.10 1.60
N ASN A 91 -20.30 -10.84 2.06
CA ASN A 91 -20.58 -9.71 1.18
C ASN A 91 -19.70 -8.49 1.47
N CYS A 92 -18.74 -8.22 0.59
CA CYS A 92 -18.21 -6.86 0.40
C CYS A 92 -19.34 -6.01 -0.20
N LEU A 93 -19.90 -5.09 0.58
CA LEU A 93 -20.95 -4.14 0.15
C LEU A 93 -20.41 -3.00 -0.74
N LEU A 94 -19.13 -3.04 -1.12
CA LEU A 94 -18.56 -2.10 -2.08
C LEU A 94 -18.90 -2.58 -3.49
N LYS A 95 -19.81 -1.86 -4.15
CA LYS A 95 -20.14 -2.00 -5.58
C LYS A 95 -18.93 -1.61 -6.45
N THR A 96 -17.86 -2.38 -6.41
CA THR A 96 -16.79 -2.34 -7.41
C THR A 96 -16.40 -3.77 -7.75
N PRO A 97 -16.19 -4.10 -9.04
CA PRO A 97 -15.92 -5.46 -9.51
C PRO A 97 -14.46 -5.83 -9.25
N VAL A 98 -13.96 -5.61 -8.04
CA VAL A 98 -12.62 -6.04 -7.65
C VAL A 98 -12.76 -7.43 -7.05
N THR A 99 -12.41 -8.42 -7.87
CA THR A 99 -12.30 -9.85 -7.57
C THR A 99 -12.20 -10.18 -6.08
N GLN A 100 -13.27 -10.79 -5.56
CA GLN A 100 -13.44 -11.37 -4.23
C GLN A 100 -12.42 -12.49 -3.93
N LYS A 101 -11.14 -12.16 -3.82
CA LYS A 101 -10.11 -13.11 -3.36
C LYS A 101 -9.48 -12.71 -2.03
N CYS A 102 -9.96 -11.64 -1.39
CA CYS A 102 -9.43 -11.19 -0.11
C CYS A 102 -9.87 -12.06 1.09
N CYS A 103 -10.86 -12.95 0.92
CA CYS A 103 -11.49 -13.67 2.03
C CYS A 103 -11.35 -15.21 2.00
N ARG A 104 -10.38 -15.77 1.29
CA ARG A 104 -10.01 -17.19 1.48
C ARG A 104 -8.59 -17.28 1.98
N LEU A 105 -8.44 -17.44 3.30
CA LEU A 105 -7.54 -18.37 3.99
C LEU A 105 -7.46 -17.98 5.48
N PHE A 106 -8.55 -18.26 6.21
CA PHE A 106 -8.52 -19.09 7.42
C PHE A 106 -9.75 -20.01 7.34
#